data_AF-A0A6A6VCA5-F1
#
_entry.id   AF-A0A6A6VCA5-F1
#
_cell.length_a   1.000
_cell.length_b   1.000
_cell.length_c   1.000
_cell.angle_alpha   90.00
_cell.angle_beta   90.00
_cell.angle_gamma   90.00
#
_symmetry.space_group_name_H-M   'P 1'
#
loop_
_entity.id
_entity.type
_entity.pdbx_description
1 polymer ?
#
loop_
_entity_poly.entity_id
_entity_poly.type
_entity_poly.pdbx_seq_one_letter_code
_entity_poly.pdbx_strand_id
1 'polypeptide(L)'
;SIALAKMPRLDENTQQYLRDAESGLRRHTASAWESFTNFALRDNVLEVAVGLIIATTFTTLTTSLVSDILLPLLSLLPFLSHDLAEKFSTLRRGPHYNVTLPAGYNTVSQALDDGAVVFAWGSFVDKCIRFLAVAGALWGIAVIYGRVTGDAVVKRKVK
;
A
#
# COMPACT_ATOMS: atom_id res chain seq x y z
N SER A 1 29.27 6.93 -64.82
CA SER A 1 27.94 7.59 -64.84
C SER A 1 27.21 7.17 -63.58
N ILE A 2 27.25 7.99 -62.53
CA ILE A 2 26.48 7.78 -61.29
C ILE A 2 25.62 9.02 -61.15
N ALA A 3 24.31 8.86 -61.36
CA ALA A 3 23.34 9.93 -61.31
C ALA A 3 23.30 10.50 -59.88
N LEU A 4 23.84 11.71 -59.73
CA LEU A 4 23.74 12.48 -58.51
C LEU A 4 22.26 12.86 -58.35
N ALA A 5 21.55 12.09 -57.53
CA ALA A 5 20.14 12.32 -57.22
C ALA A 5 19.99 13.77 -56.74
N LYS A 6 19.35 14.60 -57.58
CA LYS A 6 19.00 15.98 -57.29
C LYS A 6 17.98 15.94 -56.17
N MET A 7 18.45 16.04 -54.93
CA MET A 7 17.56 16.12 -53.79
C MET A 7 16.71 17.39 -53.93
N PRO A 8 15.38 17.29 -53.78
CA PRO A 8 14.52 18.47 -53.80
C PRO A 8 14.99 19.43 -52.71
N ARG A 9 15.34 20.65 -53.10
CA ARG A 9 15.73 21.70 -52.15
C ARG A 9 14.51 21.99 -51.30
N LEU A 10 14.62 21.71 -49.99
CA LEU A 10 13.64 22.17 -49.02
C LEU A 10 13.62 23.70 -49.10
N ASP A 11 12.47 24.26 -49.43
CA ASP A 11 12.24 25.69 -49.52
C ASP A 11 12.41 26.35 -48.14
N GLU A 12 12.82 27.63 -48.13
CA GLU A 12 13.10 28.39 -46.90
C GLU A 12 11.91 28.39 -45.93
N ASN A 13 10.68 28.32 -46.45
CA ASN A 13 9.47 28.20 -45.63
C ASN A 13 9.40 26.86 -44.89
N THR A 14 9.75 25.74 -45.54
CA THR A 14 9.81 24.42 -44.88
C THR A 14 10.90 24.35 -43.82
N GLN A 15 12.05 24.97 -44.05
CA GLN A 15 13.08 25.14 -43.01
C GLN A 15 12.54 25.91 -41.79
N GLN A 16 11.72 26.93 -42.03
CA GLN A 16 11.08 27.70 -40.97
C GLN A 16 10.05 26.88 -40.20
N TYR A 17 9.19 26.12 -40.88
CA TYR A 17 8.23 25.21 -40.23
C TYR A 17 8.89 24.15 -39.35
N LEU A 18 10.03 23.60 -39.77
CA LEU A 18 10.78 22.61 -38.99
C LEU A 18 11.43 23.23 -37.74
N ARG A 19 11.97 24.45 -37.86
CA ARG A 19 12.52 25.20 -36.71
C ARG A 19 11.42 25.62 -35.73
N ASP A 20 10.25 26.00 -36.22
CA ASP A 20 9.11 26.38 -35.39
C ASP A 20 8.51 25.16 -34.68
N ALA A 21 8.42 24.01 -35.36
CA ALA A 21 8.02 22.74 -34.75
C ALA A 21 9.00 22.28 -33.65
N GLU A 22 10.31 22.40 -33.88
CA GLU A 22 11.35 22.10 -32.88
C GLU A 22 11.26 23.04 -31.66
N SER A 23 10.90 24.31 -31.88
CA SER A 23 10.72 25.30 -30.81
C SER A 23 9.41 25.16 -30.01
N GLY A 24 8.36 24.59 -30.62
CA GLY A 24 7.06 24.34 -29.98
C GLY A 24 7.09 23.19 -28.97
N LEU A 25 7.88 22.14 -29.25
CA LEU A 25 8.01 20.97 -28.38
C LEU A 25 8.77 21.25 -27.07
N ARG A 26 9.77 22.14 -27.07
CA ARG A 26 10.57 22.47 -25.87
C ARG A 26 9.82 23.32 -24.84
N ARG A 27 8.83 24.12 -25.27
CA ARG A 27 8.06 25.00 -24.36
C ARG A 27 6.95 24.26 -23.63
N HIS A 28 6.32 23.27 -24.27
CA HIS A 28 5.21 22.53 -23.65
C HIS A 28 5.65 21.59 -22.53
N THR A 29 6.80 20.92 -22.65
CA THR A 29 7.30 20.02 -21.59
C THR A 29 7.88 20.81 -20.40
N ALA A 30 8.59 21.91 -20.67
CA ALA A 30 9.09 22.80 -19.62
C ALA A 30 7.94 23.46 -18.83
N SER A 31 6.89 23.90 -19.52
CA SER A 31 5.72 24.53 -18.90
C SER A 31 4.91 23.58 -18.02
N ALA A 32 4.79 22.31 -18.39
CA ALA A 32 4.09 21.32 -17.58
C ALA A 32 4.81 21.06 -16.23
N TRP A 33 6.14 20.94 -16.26
CA TRP A 33 6.96 20.75 -15.05
C TRP A 33 6.92 21.97 -14.12
N GLU A 34 7.01 23.17 -14.69
CA GLU A 34 6.92 24.42 -13.94
C GLU A 34 5.52 24.62 -13.34
N SER A 35 4.47 24.29 -14.08
CA SER A 35 3.08 24.33 -13.60
C SER A 35 2.82 23.30 -12.49
N PHE A 36 3.37 22.09 -12.62
CA PHE A 36 3.31 21.06 -11.58
C PHE A 36 4.05 21.50 -10.32
N THR A 37 5.26 22.04 -10.46
CA THR A 37 6.05 22.52 -9.32
C THR A 37 5.31 23.66 -8.60
N ASN A 38 4.76 24.63 -9.33
CA ASN A 38 3.93 25.70 -8.78
C ASN A 38 2.62 25.20 -8.14
N PHE A 39 2.11 24.04 -8.54
CA PHE A 39 0.96 23.39 -7.91
C PHE A 39 1.35 22.63 -6.64
N ALA A 40 2.44 21.85 -6.69
CA ALA A 40 2.92 21.02 -5.58
C ALA A 40 3.51 21.85 -4.43
N LEU A 41 4.13 23.00 -4.72
CA LEU A 41 4.66 23.94 -3.73
C LEU A 41 3.57 24.78 -3.05
N ARG A 42 2.29 24.57 -3.34
CA ARG A 42 1.21 25.22 -2.59
C ARG A 42 1.16 24.62 -1.19
N ASP A 43 1.29 25.47 -0.17
CA ASP A 43 1.32 25.05 1.24
C ASP A 43 0.14 24.12 1.61
N ASN A 44 -1.07 24.44 1.16
CA ASN A 44 -2.27 23.62 1.43
C ASN A 44 -2.19 22.20 0.83
N VAL A 45 -1.55 22.04 -0.33
CA VAL A 45 -1.40 20.73 -0.99
C VAL A 45 -0.26 19.94 -0.35
N LEU A 46 0.85 20.63 -0.08
CA LEU A 46 2.04 20.03 0.50
C LEU A 46 1.77 19.49 1.91
N GLU A 47 1.05 20.22 2.76
CA GLU A 47 0.70 19.78 4.11
C GLU A 47 -0.14 18.49 4.09
N VAL A 48 -1.16 18.43 3.23
CA VAL A 48 -2.01 17.25 3.07
C VAL A 48 -1.20 16.06 2.54
N ALA A 49 -0.34 16.30 1.54
CA ALA A 49 0.50 15.26 0.96
C ALA A 49 1.47 14.68 1.99
N VAL A 50 2.15 15.52 2.77
CA VAL A 50 3.07 15.10 3.83
C VAL A 50 2.32 14.35 4.92
N GLY A 51 1.14 14.82 5.33
CA GLY A 51 0.29 14.14 6.30
C GLY A 51 -0.07 12.71 5.86
N LEU A 52 -0.45 12.52 4.59
CA LEU A 52 -0.79 11.21 4.04
C LEU A 52 0.43 10.28 3.94
N ILE A 53 1.59 10.80 3.53
CA ILE A 53 2.84 10.02 3.44
C ILE A 53 3.25 9.52 4.83
N ILE A 54 3.22 10.39 5.83
CA ILE A 54 3.54 10.01 7.22
C ILE A 54 2.51 9.01 7.74
N ALA A 55 1.22 9.22 7.50
CA ALA A 55 0.16 8.31 7.95
C ALA A 55 0.31 6.90 7.37
N THR A 56 0.56 6.78 6.06
CA THR A 56 0.73 5.48 5.38
C THR A 56 1.99 4.77 5.85
N THR A 57 3.10 5.50 5.94
CA THR A 57 4.38 4.95 6.40
C THR A 57 4.31 4.52 7.86
N PHE A 58 3.72 5.33 8.74
CA PHE A 58 3.53 5.00 10.16
C PHE A 58 2.66 3.75 10.36
N THR A 59 1.56 3.65 9.60
CA THR A 59 0.70 2.46 9.61
C THR A 59 1.46 1.22 9.17
N THR A 60 2.29 1.35 8.13
CA THR A 60 3.11 0.25 7.61
C THR A 60 4.17 -0.20 8.61
N LEU A 61 4.89 0.75 9.23
CA LEU A 61 5.89 0.47 10.27
C LEU A 61 5.26 -0.22 11.48
N THR A 62 4.11 0.27 11.94
CA THR A 62 3.40 -0.32 13.07
C THR A 62 2.90 -1.73 12.72
N THR A 63 2.40 -1.94 11.50
CA THR A 63 1.93 -3.24 11.04
C THR A 63 3.07 -4.25 10.93
N SER A 64 4.24 -3.84 10.41
CA SER A 64 5.44 -4.70 10.34
C SER A 64 5.99 -5.01 11.73
N LEU A 65 6.08 -4.03 12.63
CA LEU A 65 6.47 -4.28 14.03
C LEU A 65 5.57 -5.34 14.68
N VAL A 66 4.27 -5.24 14.45
CA VAL A 66 3.31 -6.19 15.02
C VAL A 66 3.41 -7.55 14.34
N SER A 67 3.41 -7.58 13.01
CA SER A 67 3.35 -8.83 12.25
C SER A 67 4.65 -9.61 12.26
N ASP A 68 5.79 -8.92 12.27
CA ASP A 68 7.11 -9.52 12.10
C ASP A 68 7.85 -9.73 13.43
N ILE A 69 7.49 -8.96 14.47
CA ILE A 69 8.15 -9.06 15.79
C ILE A 69 7.15 -9.56 16.84
N LEU A 70 6.00 -8.91 17.02
CA LEU A 70 5.07 -9.28 18.09
C LEU A 70 4.33 -10.59 17.81
N LEU A 71 3.81 -10.81 16.60
CA LEU A 71 3.07 -12.03 16.29
C LEU A 71 3.93 -13.29 16.41
N PRO A 72 5.18 -13.36 15.94
CA PRO A 72 6.03 -14.53 16.19
C PRO A 72 6.29 -14.76 17.68
N LEU A 73 6.54 -13.71 18.46
CA LEU A 73 6.72 -13.81 19.91
C LEU A 73 5.45 -14.30 20.62
N LEU A 74 4.27 -13.85 20.18
CA LEU A 74 2.97 -14.27 20.72
C LEU A 74 2.55 -15.66 20.21
N SER A 75 3.00 -16.08 19.02
CA SER A 75 2.73 -17.39 18.41
C SER A 75 3.45 -18.53 19.13
N LEU A 76 4.54 -18.24 19.83
CA LEU A 76 5.16 -19.20 20.76
C LEU A 76 4.24 -19.58 21.93
N LEU A 77 3.17 -18.81 22.16
CA LEU A 77 2.17 -19.15 23.17
C LEU A 77 1.13 -20.11 22.57
N PRO A 78 0.92 -21.29 23.17
CA PRO A 78 0.10 -22.37 22.60
C PRO A 78 -1.40 -22.05 22.46
N PHE A 79 -1.86 -20.90 22.97
CA PHE A 79 -3.26 -20.48 22.89
C PHE A 79 -3.59 -19.67 21.63
N LEU A 80 -2.59 -19.12 20.92
CA LEU A 80 -2.79 -18.26 19.76
C LEU A 80 -2.44 -19.04 18.49
N SER A 81 -3.41 -19.79 17.98
CA SER A 81 -3.23 -20.62 16.78
C SER A 81 -2.96 -19.75 15.55
N HIS A 82 -1.79 -19.97 14.92
CA HIS A 82 -1.28 -19.24 13.75
C HIS A 82 -2.14 -19.45 12.48
N ASP A 83 -2.96 -20.50 12.47
CA ASP A 83 -3.64 -21.00 11.28
C ASP A 83 -5.11 -20.58 11.18
N LEU A 84 -5.48 -19.50 11.85
CA LEU A 84 -6.85 -18.99 11.84
C LEU A 84 -7.24 -18.45 10.47
N ALA A 85 -6.31 -17.86 9.71
CA ALA A 85 -6.58 -17.30 8.38
C ALA A 85 -7.07 -18.35 7.38
N GLU A 86 -6.59 -19.60 7.50
CA GLU A 86 -6.95 -20.72 6.63
C GLU A 86 -8.17 -21.51 7.11
N LYS A 87 -8.77 -21.14 8.25
CA LYS A 87 -10.04 -21.73 8.67
C LYS A 87 -11.19 -21.17 7.82
N PHE A 88 -11.57 -21.91 6.80
CA PHE A 88 -12.74 -21.62 6.00
C PHE A 88 -13.79 -22.72 6.13
N SER A 89 -15.07 -22.33 6.03
CA SER A 89 -16.18 -23.27 5.96
C SER A 89 -16.76 -23.21 4.55
N THR A 90 -16.70 -24.31 3.80
CA THR A 90 -17.32 -24.40 2.47
C THR A 90 -18.84 -24.54 2.61
N LEU A 91 -19.61 -23.57 2.12
CA LEU A 91 -21.08 -23.60 2.15
C LEU A 91 -21.67 -24.35 0.96
N ARG A 92 -20.97 -24.36 -0.19
CA ARG A 92 -21.32 -25.15 -1.37
C ARG A 92 -20.07 -25.90 -1.85
N ARG A 93 -20.20 -27.22 -2.06
CA ARG A 93 -19.10 -28.10 -2.49
C ARG A 93 -18.82 -27.91 -3.98
N GLY A 94 -17.54 -27.76 -4.34
CA GLY A 94 -17.05 -27.83 -5.71
C GLY A 94 -16.84 -29.30 -6.15
N PRO A 95 -16.54 -29.54 -7.44
CA PRO A 95 -16.38 -30.88 -8.00
C PRO A 95 -15.24 -31.72 -7.38
N HIS A 96 -14.17 -31.09 -6.89
CA HIS A 96 -13.03 -31.76 -6.24
C HIS A 96 -13.03 -31.64 -4.71
N TYR A 97 -14.20 -31.69 -4.08
CA TYR A 97 -14.32 -31.69 -2.61
C TYR A 97 -13.73 -32.96 -1.98
N ASN A 98 -12.61 -32.83 -1.25
CA ASN A 98 -11.96 -33.96 -0.60
C ASN A 98 -12.42 -34.14 0.86
N VAL A 99 -13.17 -35.22 1.14
CA VAL A 99 -13.80 -35.50 2.44
C VAL A 99 -12.81 -35.78 3.59
N THR A 100 -11.53 -36.05 3.31
CA THR A 100 -10.51 -36.28 4.35
C THR A 100 -9.87 -35.01 4.91
N LEU A 101 -10.14 -33.83 4.33
CA LEU A 101 -9.63 -32.56 4.85
C LEU A 101 -10.69 -31.80 5.65
N PRO A 102 -10.32 -31.06 6.73
CA PRO A 102 -11.26 -30.35 7.60
C PRO A 102 -12.16 -29.29 6.93
N ALA A 103 -11.94 -28.99 5.64
CA ALA A 103 -12.75 -28.07 4.85
C ALA A 103 -12.83 -28.43 3.35
N GLY A 104 -12.46 -29.66 2.96
CA GLY A 104 -12.51 -30.08 1.54
C GLY A 104 -11.33 -29.66 0.66
N TYR A 105 -10.59 -28.61 1.07
CA TYR A 105 -9.43 -28.04 0.37
C TYR A 105 -8.35 -27.60 1.39
N ASN A 106 -7.11 -27.41 0.93
CA ASN A 106 -6.02 -26.90 1.79
C ASN A 106 -6.02 -25.37 1.88
N THR A 107 -6.49 -24.66 0.85
CA THR A 107 -6.45 -23.19 0.81
C THR A 107 -7.78 -22.61 0.31
N VAL A 108 -8.09 -21.39 0.75
CA VAL A 108 -9.26 -20.63 0.27
C VAL A 108 -9.18 -20.39 -1.25
N SER A 109 -7.96 -20.24 -1.79
CA SER A 109 -7.73 -20.05 -3.23
C SER A 109 -8.17 -21.27 -4.04
N GLN A 110 -7.79 -22.48 -3.61
CA GLN A 110 -8.19 -23.71 -4.29
C GLN A 110 -9.71 -23.90 -4.30
N ALA A 111 -10.38 -23.55 -3.20
CA ALA A 111 -11.82 -23.67 -3.12
C ALA A 111 -12.57 -22.61 -3.97
N LEU A 112 -12.01 -21.41 -4.11
CA LEU A 112 -12.54 -20.37 -4.99
C LEU A 112 -12.40 -20.75 -6.48
N ASP A 113 -11.25 -21.31 -6.85
CA ASP A 113 -10.94 -21.77 -8.20
C ASP A 113 -11.84 -22.94 -8.63
N ASP A 114 -12.23 -23.79 -7.68
CA ASP A 114 -13.17 -24.90 -7.88
C ASP A 114 -14.66 -24.47 -7.92
N GLY A 115 -14.93 -23.16 -7.83
CA GLY A 115 -16.29 -22.60 -7.83
C GLY A 115 -17.08 -22.89 -6.55
N ALA A 116 -16.40 -23.30 -5.47
CA ALA A 116 -17.03 -23.50 -4.17
C ALA A 116 -17.34 -22.15 -3.53
N VAL A 117 -18.57 -22.00 -2.99
CA VAL A 117 -18.92 -20.83 -2.19
C VAL A 117 -18.36 -21.05 -0.79
N VAL A 118 -17.33 -20.28 -0.43
CA VAL A 118 -16.60 -20.42 0.82
C VAL A 118 -16.90 -19.27 1.77
N PHE A 119 -17.28 -19.61 3.00
CA PHE A 119 -17.32 -18.68 4.12
C PHE A 119 -15.98 -18.71 4.85
N ALA A 120 -15.07 -17.83 4.43
CA ALA A 120 -13.71 -17.70 4.98
C ALA A 120 -13.70 -16.85 6.28
N TRP A 121 -14.43 -17.30 7.31
CA TRP A 121 -14.51 -16.63 8.61
C TRP A 121 -13.15 -16.47 9.29
N GLY A 122 -12.23 -17.40 9.04
CA GLY A 122 -10.86 -17.36 9.51
C GLY A 122 -10.11 -16.09 9.11
N SER A 123 -10.25 -15.68 7.85
CA SER A 123 -9.61 -14.47 7.32
C SER A 123 -10.15 -13.16 7.92
N PHE A 124 -11.36 -13.16 8.46
CA PHE A 124 -11.95 -12.01 9.14
C PHE A 124 -11.43 -11.92 10.58
N VAL A 125 -11.43 -13.04 11.31
CA VAL A 125 -10.93 -13.11 12.69
C VAL A 125 -9.43 -12.80 12.73
N ASP A 126 -8.64 -13.28 11.77
CA ASP A 126 -7.23 -12.91 11.63
C ASP A 126 -7.04 -11.39 11.52
N LYS A 127 -7.84 -10.71 10.68
CA LYS A 127 -7.80 -9.23 10.57
C LYS A 127 -8.18 -8.55 11.88
N CYS A 128 -9.19 -9.05 12.60
CA CYS A 128 -9.58 -8.53 13.91
C CYS A 128 -8.46 -8.70 14.96
N ILE A 129 -7.81 -9.87 15.00
CA ILE A 129 -6.69 -10.14 15.91
C ILE A 129 -5.51 -9.22 15.59
N ARG A 130 -5.15 -9.06 14.31
CA ARG A 130 -4.08 -8.14 13.88
C ARG A 130 -4.39 -6.69 14.28
N PHE A 131 -5.63 -6.25 14.09
CA PHE A 131 -6.06 -4.91 14.52
C PHE A 131 -5.90 -4.72 16.03
N LEU A 132 -6.35 -5.70 16.84
CA LEU A 132 -6.20 -5.67 18.29
C LEU A 132 -4.72 -5.73 18.73
N ALA A 133 -3.89 -6.50 18.03
CA ALA A 133 -2.46 -6.57 18.29
C ALA A 133 -1.76 -5.23 18.01
N VAL A 134 -2.11 -4.55 16.91
CA VAL A 134 -1.63 -3.19 16.61
C VAL A 134 -2.05 -2.20 17.69
N ALA A 135 -3.33 -2.21 18.09
CA ALA A 135 -3.84 -1.35 19.15
C ALA A 135 -3.14 -1.62 20.49
N GLY A 136 -2.95 -2.90 20.84
CA GLY A 136 -2.23 -3.33 22.04
C GLY A 136 -0.75 -2.94 22.02
N ALA A 137 -0.10 -3.00 20.86
CA ALA A 137 1.29 -2.57 20.69
C ALA A 137 1.46 -1.06 20.91
N LEU A 138 0.60 -0.24 20.30
CA LEU A 138 0.61 1.21 20.48
C LEU A 138 0.35 1.58 21.95
N TRP A 139 -0.61 0.90 22.58
CA TRP A 139 -0.86 1.08 24.01
C TRP A 139 0.33 0.67 24.87
N GLY A 140 0.98 -0.46 24.56
CA GLY A 140 2.18 -0.93 25.24
C GLY A 140 3.33 0.08 25.16
N ILE A 141 3.57 0.65 23.97
CA ILE A 141 4.58 1.70 23.77
C ILE A 141 4.22 2.94 24.59
N ALA A 142 2.97 3.39 24.57
CA ALA A 142 2.52 4.54 25.35
C ALA A 142 2.70 4.33 26.87
N VAL A 143 2.41 3.13 27.36
CA VAL A 143 2.60 2.76 28.77
C VAL A 143 4.08 2.69 29.13
N ILE A 144 4.93 2.08 28.28
CA ILE A 144 6.37 2.03 28.49
C ILE A 144 6.94 3.45 28.52
N TYR A 145 6.53 4.31 27.58
CA TYR A 145 6.94 5.70 27.55
C TYR A 145 6.53 6.45 28.83
N GLY A 146 5.29 6.26 29.30
CA GLY A 146 4.84 6.83 30.58
C GLY A 146 5.60 6.31 31.79
N ARG A 147 6.00 5.02 31.78
CA ARG A 147 6.81 4.41 32.86
C ARG A 147 8.26 4.89 32.86
N VAL A 148 8.85 5.09 31.70
CA VAL A 148 10.27 5.49 31.56
C VAL A 148 10.43 6.99 31.80
N THR A 149 9.52 7.82 31.30
CA THR A 149 9.69 9.27 31.36
C THR A 149 9.27 9.85 32.72
N GLY A 150 8.41 9.18 33.51
CA GLY A 150 8.02 9.62 34.86
C GLY A 150 7.25 10.96 34.93
N ASP A 151 7.33 11.77 33.88
CA ASP A 151 6.65 13.04 33.76
C ASP A 151 5.21 12.81 33.31
N ALA A 152 4.29 13.12 34.22
CA ALA A 152 2.92 13.43 33.85
C ALA A 152 2.94 14.65 32.91
N VAL A 153 2.88 14.41 31.59
CA VAL A 153 2.78 15.46 30.55
C VAL A 153 1.56 16.36 30.78
N VAL A 154 0.58 15.91 31.58
CA VAL A 154 -0.50 16.77 32.10
C VAL A 154 0.01 17.53 33.32
N LYS A 155 0.72 18.64 33.09
CA LYS A 155 0.70 19.72 34.08
C LYS A 155 -0.75 20.15 34.24
N ARG A 156 -1.33 19.88 35.41
CA ARG A 156 -2.63 20.39 35.85
C ARG A 156 -2.62 21.90 35.59
N LYS A 157 -3.34 22.37 34.57
CA LYS A 157 -3.63 23.80 34.44
C LYS A 157 -4.46 24.17 35.66
N VAL A 158 -3.79 24.75 36.65
CA VAL A 158 -4.44 25.43 37.77
C VAL A 158 -5.19 26.61 37.17
N LYS A 159 -6.50 26.67 37.42
CA LYS A 159 -7.32 27.84 37.09
C LYS A 159 -6.87 29.04 37.90
#